data_AF-A0AA51B4D5-F1
#
_entry.id   AF-A0AA51B4D5-F1
#
_cell.length_a   1.000
_cell.length_b   1.000
_cell.length_c   1.000
_cell.angle_alpha   90.00
_cell.angle_beta   90.00
_cell.angle_gamma   90.00
#
_symmetry.space_group_name_H-M   'P 1'
#
loop_
_entity.id
_entity.type
_entity.pdbx_description
1 polymer ?
#
loop_
_entity_poly.entity_id
_entity_poly.type
_entity_poly.pdbx_seq_one_letter_code
_entity_poly.pdbx_strand_id
1 'polypeptide(L)' 'GKVFGSDSALQIHIRSHTGERPFKCNVCGSRFTTKGNLKVHFQ' A
#
# COMPACT_ATOMS: atom_id res chain seq x y z
N GLY A 1 2.63 7.99 -19.89
CA GLY A 1 1.87 7.06 -19.03
C GLY A 1 2.83 6.04 -18.45
N LYS A 2 2.71 5.72 -17.16
CA LYS A 2 3.48 4.64 -16.54
C LYS A 2 2.84 3.31 -16.95
N VAL A 3 3.62 2.36 -17.45
CA VAL A 3 3.14 1.01 -17.81
C VAL A 3 3.48 0.05 -16.69
N PHE A 4 2.51 -0.74 -16.24
CA PHE A 4 2.67 -1.71 -15.16
C PHE A 4 2.59 -3.12 -15.75
N GLY A 5 3.54 -3.98 -15.39
CA GLY A 5 3.57 -5.38 -15.83
C GLY A 5 2.58 -6.30 -15.09
N SER A 6 1.83 -5.78 -14.12
CA SER A 6 0.81 -6.52 -13.39
C SER A 6 -0.29 -5.60 -12.85
N ASP A 7 -1.49 -6.16 -12.68
CA ASP A 7 -2.62 -5.44 -12.07
C ASP A 7 -2.28 -4.98 -10.64
N SER A 8 -1.67 -5.84 -9.83
CA SER A 8 -1.23 -5.49 -8.47
C SER A 8 -0.35 -4.24 -8.44
N ALA A 9 0.59 -4.10 -9.38
CA ALA A 9 1.45 -2.92 -9.46
C ALA A 9 0.67 -1.66 -9.89
N LEU A 10 -0.28 -1.80 -10.81
CA LEU A 10 -1.19 -0.73 -11.21
C LEU A 10 -2.08 -0.28 -10.03
N GLN A 11 -2.67 -1.22 -9.28
CA GLN A 11 -3.51 -0.89 -8.13
C GLN A 11 -2.72 -0.16 -7.04
N ILE A 12 -1.51 -0.61 -6.73
CA ILE A 12 -0.63 0.08 -5.77
C ILE A 12 -0.31 1.50 -6.25
N HIS A 13 -0.07 1.68 -7.56
CA HIS A 13 0.13 3.00 -8.12
C HIS A 13 -1.12 3.88 -7.99
N ILE A 14 -2.32 3.37 -8.29
CA ILE A 14 -3.57 4.12 -8.16
C ILE A 14 -3.77 4.60 -6.72
N ARG A 15 -3.44 3.79 -5.72
CA ARG A 15 -3.48 4.20 -4.30
C ARG A 15 -2.63 5.43 -3.98
N SER A 16 -1.58 5.71 -4.75
CA SER A 16 -0.77 6.92 -4.57
C SER A 16 -1.50 8.20 -4.99
N HIS A 17 -2.47 8.10 -5.91
CA HIS A 17 -3.33 9.22 -6.32
C HIS A 17 -4.53 9.38 -5.40
N THR A 18 -5.13 8.27 -4.98
CA THR A 18 -6.34 8.30 -4.12
C THR A 18 -6.02 8.49 -2.63
N GLY A 19 -4.78 8.24 -2.22
CA GLY A 19 -4.39 8.22 -0.81
C GLY A 19 -4.89 7.00 -0.04
N GLU A 20 -5.47 6.01 -0.72
CA GLU A 20 -6.01 4.82 -0.07
C GLU A 20 -4.90 4.01 0.61
N ARG A 21 -5.09 3.78 1.92
CA ARG A 21 -4.19 2.99 2.76
C ARG A 21 -5.00 1.91 3.47
N PRO A 22 -5.27 0.77 2.83
CA PRO A 22 -6.19 -0.23 3.36
C PRO A 22 -5.58 -1.03 4.52
N PHE A 23 -4.25 -1.07 4.63
CA PHE A 23 -3.58 -1.85 5.65
C PHE A 23 -3.36 -1.00 6.91
N LYS A 24 -4.06 -1.31 7.99
CA LYS A 24 -3.95 -0.60 9.28
C LYS A 24 -3.15 -1.43 10.28
N CYS A 25 -2.19 -0.81 10.97
CA CYS A 25 -1.57 -1.37 12.17
C CYS A 25 -2.57 -1.32 13.32
N ASN A 26 -2.84 -2.47 13.93
CA ASN A 26 -3.78 -2.58 15.06
C ASN A 26 -3.18 -2.06 16.38
N VAL A 27 -1.86 -1.87 16.46
CA VAL A 27 -1.18 -1.35 17.66
C VAL A 27 -1.18 0.18 17.67
N CYS A 28 -0.61 0.81 16.64
CA CYS A 28 -0.43 2.27 16.58
C CYS A 28 -1.44 3.00 15.68
N GLY A 29 -2.29 2.28 14.95
CA GLY A 29 -3.27 2.87 14.02
C GLY A 29 -2.70 3.34 12.68
N SER A 30 -1.38 3.28 12.48
CA SER A 30 -0.72 3.68 11.24
C SER A 30 -1.27 2.93 10.02
N ARG A 31 -1.45 3.63 8.91
CA ARG A 31 -1.99 3.05 7.67
C ARG A 31 -0.95 2.99 6.57
N PHE A 32 -0.92 1.89 5.84
CA PHE A 32 0.05 1.57 4.80
C PHE A 32 -0.67 1.26 3.48
N THR A 33 -0.02 1.56 2.36
CA THR A 33 -0.52 1.30 1.00
C THR A 33 -0.36 -0.16 0.57
N THR A 34 0.58 -0.90 1.18
CA THR A 34 0.89 -2.30 0.86
C THR A 34 1.05 -3.16 2.12
N LYS A 35 0.76 -4.46 2.00
CA LYS A 35 1.00 -5.46 3.05
C LYS A 35 2.48 -5.59 3.41
N GLY A 36 3.37 -5.45 2.43
CA GLY A 36 4.83 -5.49 2.66
C GLY A 36 5.30 -4.38 3.58
N ASN A 37 4.82 -3.15 3.37
CA ASN A 37 5.16 -2.02 4.23
C ASN A 37 4.63 -2.21 5.66
N LEU A 38 3.42 -2.77 5.83
CA LEU A 38 2.90 -3.14 7.15
C LEU A 38 3.75 -4.25 7.80
N LYS A 39 4.23 -5.24 7.03
CA LYS A 39 5.09 -6.30 7.56
C LYS A 39 6.42 -5.76 8.07
N VAL A 40 7.08 -4.90 7.30
CA VAL A 40 8.34 -4.25 7.70
C VAL A 40 8.14 -3.36 8.93
N HIS A 41 6.96 -2.75 9.09
CA HIS A 41 6.63 -1.99 10.31
C HIS A 41 6.62 -2.85 11.59
N PHE A 42 6.40 -4.16 11.48
CA PHE A 42 6.40 -5.10 12.61
C PHE A 42 7.71 -5.88 12.77
N GLN A 43 8.69 -5.66 11.89
CA GLN A 43 10.04 -6.21 12.01
C GLN A 43 10.90 -5.30 12.87
#